data_AF-A0A1J3GD43-F1
#
_entry.id   AF-A0A1J3GD43-F1
#
_cell.length_a   1.000
_cell.length_b   1.000
_cell.length_c   1.000
_cell.angle_alpha   90.00
_cell.angle_beta   90.00
_cell.angle_gamma   90.00
#
_symmetry.space_group_name_H-M   'P 1'
#
loop_
_entity.id
_entity.type
_entity.pdbx_description
1 polymer ?
#
loop_
_entity_poly.entity_id
_entity_poly.type
_entity_poly.pdbx_seq_one_letter_code
_entity_poly.pdbx_strand_id
1 'polypeptide(L)' 'ALASFEEMKREGYTPNDVTYLAALSACNHGGLIREGLMIFKSMVEDHNKPSLQHYSCIVDMLSRAGELDTAMELIKNLPG' A
#
# COMPACT_ATOMS: atom_id res chain seq x y z
N ALA A 1 -8.56 -10.34 -2.09
CA ALA A 1 -8.09 -9.02 -2.55
C ALA A 1 -6.75 -9.11 -3.26
N LEU A 2 -5.69 -9.60 -2.60
CA LEU A 2 -4.35 -9.64 -3.21
C LEU A 2 -4.26 -10.48 -4.50
N ALA A 3 -4.75 -11.72 -4.50
CA ALA A 3 -4.77 -12.56 -5.72
C ALA A 3 -5.56 -11.91 -6.87
N SER A 4 -6.70 -11.30 -6.57
CA SER A 4 -7.51 -10.59 -7.58
C SER A 4 -6.83 -9.32 -8.10
N PHE A 5 -6.08 -8.61 -7.25
CA PHE A 5 -5.26 -7.47 -7.65
C PHE A 5 -4.15 -7.90 -8.62
N GLU A 6 -3.45 -8.99 -8.32
CA GLU A 6 -2.40 -9.53 -9.19
C GLU A 6 -2.95 -10.02 -10.53
N GLU A 7 -4.09 -10.70 -10.51
CA GLU A 7 -4.79 -11.13 -11.72
C GLU A 7 -5.21 -9.95 -12.59
N MET A 8 -5.80 -8.91 -11.99
CA MET A 8 -6.17 -7.68 -12.69
C MET A 8 -4.97 -7.05 -13.40
N LYS A 9 -3.82 -6.93 -12.71
CA LYS A 9 -2.59 -6.41 -13.33
C LYS A 9 -2.06 -7.32 -14.44
N ARG A 10 -2.13 -8.65 -14.26
CA ARG A 10 -1.71 -9.64 -15.27
C ARG A 10 -2.55 -9.56 -16.54
N GLU A 11 -3.83 -9.25 -16.41
CA GLU A 11 -4.76 -9.04 -17.54
C GLU A 11 -4.61 -7.65 -18.18
N GLY A 12 -3.73 -6.79 -17.66
CA GLY A 12 -3.42 -5.47 -18.22
C GLY A 12 -4.37 -4.37 -17.78
N TYR A 13 -5.23 -4.61 -16.79
CA TYR A 13 -6.08 -3.57 -16.21
C TYR A 13 -5.29 -2.70 -15.23
N THR A 14 -5.56 -1.40 -15.24
CA THR A 14 -4.97 -0.43 -14.31
C THR A 14 -5.76 -0.42 -13.00
N PRO A 15 -5.16 -0.79 -11.85
CA PRO A 15 -5.83 -0.68 -10.56
C PRO A 15 -6.15 0.78 -10.24
N ASN A 16 -7.32 1.02 -9.66
CA ASN A 16 -7.72 2.34 -9.17
C ASN A 16 -7.49 2.48 -7.66
N ASP A 17 -7.77 3.67 -7.13
CA ASP A 17 -7.57 4.02 -5.71
C ASP A 17 -8.22 3.01 -4.75
N VAL A 18 -9.47 2.59 -5.01
CA VAL A 18 -10.18 1.62 -4.17
C VAL A 18 -9.54 0.23 -4.26
N THR A 19 -9.05 -0.14 -5.44
CA THR A 19 -8.40 -1.44 -5.68
C THR A 19 -7.07 -1.52 -4.95
N TYR A 20 -6.28 -0.44 -4.98
CA TYR A 20 -5.05 -0.30 -4.20
C TYR A 20 -5.32 -0.37 -2.70
N LEU A 21 -6.30 0.39 -2.19
CA LEU A 21 -6.66 0.38 -0.78
C LEU A 21 -7.07 -1.03 -0.29
N ALA A 22 -7.85 -1.76 -1.09
CA ALA A 22 -8.27 -3.12 -0.76
C ALA A 22 -7.08 -4.10 -0.70
N ALA A 23 -6.13 -3.98 -1.62
CA ALA A 23 -4.92 -4.81 -1.64
C ALA A 23 -3.98 -4.48 -0.47
N LEU A 24 -3.75 -3.20 -0.17
CA LEU A 24 -2.96 -2.75 0.99
C LEU A 24 -3.58 -3.19 2.31
N SER A 25 -4.90 -3.06 2.44
CA SER A 25 -5.62 -3.54 3.62
C SER A 25 -5.42 -5.04 3.82
N ALA A 26 -5.52 -5.84 2.77
CA ALA A 26 -5.27 -7.28 2.87
C ALA A 26 -3.81 -7.59 3.29
N CYS A 27 -2.83 -6.86 2.75
CA CYS A 27 -1.43 -7.02 3.17
C CYS A 27 -1.24 -6.66 4.63
N ASN A 28 -1.87 -5.58 5.11
CA ASN A 28 -1.76 -5.15 6.49
C ASN A 28 -2.32 -6.22 7.44
N HIS A 29 -3.54 -6.70 7.20
CA HIS A 29 -4.13 -7.76 8.03
C HIS A 29 -3.33 -9.07 7.97
N GLY A 30 -2.77 -9.41 6.81
CA GLY A 30 -1.97 -10.62 6.61
C GLY A 30 -0.52 -10.54 7.11
N GLY A 31 -0.05 -9.38 7.57
CA GLY A 31 1.37 -9.19 7.94
C GLY A 31 2.33 -9.26 6.74
N LEU A 32 1.83 -9.04 5.53
CA LEU A 32 2.58 -9.13 4.28
C LEU A 32 3.27 -7.81 3.97
N ILE A 33 4.28 -7.47 4.77
CA ILE A 33 4.92 -6.15 4.75
C ILE A 33 5.56 -5.86 3.39
N ARG A 34 6.30 -6.83 2.86
CA ARG A 34 7.04 -6.67 1.61
C ARG A 34 6.10 -6.45 0.43
N GLU A 35 5.03 -7.24 0.34
CA GLU A 35 3.99 -7.14 -0.67
C GLU A 35 3.25 -5.80 -0.57
N GLY A 36 2.89 -5.38 0.65
CA GLY A 36 2.27 -4.09 0.90
C GLY A 36 3.11 -2.91 0.40
N LEU A 37 4.41 -2.90 0.70
CA LEU A 37 5.33 -1.87 0.22
C LEU A 37 5.50 -1.88 -1.30
N MET A 38 5.56 -3.07 -1.93
CA MET A 38 5.63 -3.19 -3.39
C MET A 38 4.37 -2.65 -4.07
N ILE A 39 3.20 -2.92 -3.51
CA ILE A 39 1.90 -2.41 -4.00
C ILE A 39 1.84 -0.89 -3.86
N PHE A 40 2.23 -0.35 -2.71
CA PHE A 40 2.24 1.10 -2.48
C PHE A 40 3.20 1.80 -3.44
N LYS A 41 4.39 1.24 -3.68
CA LYS A 41 5.33 1.77 -4.67
C LYS A 41 4.75 1.74 -6.08
N SER A 42 4.13 0.62 -6.50
CA SER A 42 3.47 0.50 -7.80
C SER A 42 2.35 1.53 -7.97
N MET A 43 1.62 1.88 -6.92
CA MET A 43 0.59 2.91 -6.98
C MET A 43 1.18 4.27 -7.38
N VAL A 44 2.30 4.65 -6.77
CA VAL A 44 3.01 5.90 -7.06
C VAL A 44 3.58 5.90 -8.49
N GLU A 45 4.11 4.76 -8.94
CA GLU A 45 4.63 4.58 -10.31
C GLU A 45 3.53 4.65 -11.37
N ASP A 46 2.33 4.15 -11.05
CA ASP A 46 1.13 4.24 -11.92
C ASP A 46 0.52 5.67 -11.94
N HIS A 47 1.24 6.68 -11.43
CA HIS A 47 0.79 8.07 -11.30
C HIS A 47 -0.47 8.28 -10.44
N ASN A 48 -0.85 7.29 -9.62
CA ASN A 48 -1.89 7.47 -8.62
C ASN A 48 -1.30 8.16 -7.38
N LYS A 49 -1.96 9.23 -6.93
CA LYS A 49 -1.56 9.95 -5.73
C LYS A 49 -2.10 9.22 -4.50
N PRO A 50 -1.25 8.69 -3.61
CA PRO A 50 -1.73 7.99 -2.42
C PRO A 50 -2.57 8.91 -1.54
N SER A 51 -3.77 8.44 -1.17
CA SER A 51 -4.62 9.12 -0.19
C SER A 51 -4.17 8.84 1.25
N LEU A 52 -4.69 9.60 2.23
CA LEU A 52 -4.40 9.40 3.65
C LEU A 52 -4.71 7.96 4.12
N GLN A 53 -5.73 7.31 3.52
CA GLN A 53 -6.09 5.94 3.85
C GLN A 53 -5.02 4.93 3.40
N HIS A 54 -4.39 5.15 2.24
CA HIS A 54 -3.28 4.33 1.77
C HIS A 54 -2.07 4.45 2.70
N TYR A 55 -1.71 5.68 3.05
CA TYR A 55 -0.64 5.95 4.00
C TYR A 55 -0.92 5.32 5.37
N SER A 56 -2.16 5.42 5.86
CA SER A 56 -2.56 4.82 7.14
C SER A 56 -2.36 3.30 7.15
N CYS A 57 -2.65 2.63 6.03
CA CYS A 57 -2.39 1.19 5.89
C CYS A 57 -0.89 0.85 5.99
N ILE A 58 -0.03 1.66 5.37
CA ILE A 58 1.42 1.44 5.39
C ILE A 58 2.01 1.74 6.77
N VAL A 59 1.60 2.84 7.41
CA VAL A 59 2.05 3.20 8.76
C VAL A 59 1.66 2.14 9.78
N ASP A 60 0.41 1.66 9.75
CA ASP A 60 -0.05 0.59 10.65
C ASP A 60 0.73 -0.71 10.43
N MET A 61 0.92 -1.09 9.17
CA MET A 61 1.68 -2.28 8.78
C MET A 61 3.13 -2.23 9.29
N LEU A 62 3.83 -1.11 9.07
CA LEU A 62 5.20 -0.91 9.55
C LEU A 62 5.26 -0.88 11.08
N SER A 63 4.29 -0.22 11.73
CA SER A 63 4.23 -0.12 13.19
C SER A 63 4.08 -1.50 13.84
N ARG A 64 3.20 -2.35 13.29
CA ARG A 64 3.00 -3.73 13.77
C ARG A 64 4.19 -4.63 13.48
N ALA A 65 5.00 -4.32 12.47
CA ALA A 65 6.25 -5.00 12.16
C ALA A 65 7.42 -4.60 13.07
N GLY A 66 7.29 -3.52 13.83
CA GLY A 66 8.38 -2.92 14.60
C GLY A 66 9.30 -2.00 13.77
N GLU A 67 8.94 -1.71 12.52
CA GLU A 67 9.67 -0.84 11.58
C GLU A 67 9.35 0.65 11.84
N LEU A 68 9.54 1.09 13.10
CA LEU A 68 9.06 2.38 13.59
C LEU A 68 9.76 3.58 12.93
N ASP A 69 11.06 3.46 12.63
CA ASP A 69 11.81 4.54 11.98
C ASP A 69 11.27 4.82 10.58
N THR A 70 11.02 3.76 9.81
CA THR A 70 10.40 3.84 8.47
C THR A 70 8.98 4.40 8.54
N ALA A 71 8.18 3.95 9.52
CA ALA A 71 6.83 4.48 9.73
C ALA A 71 6.84 5.99 10.02
N MET A 72 7.77 6.45 10.86
CA MET A 72 7.93 7.85 11.23
C MET A 72 8.43 8.70 10.06
N GLU A 73 9.35 8.19 9.25
CA GLU A 73 9.79 8.84 8.01
C GLU A 73 8.62 9.04 7.05
N LEU A 74 7.76 8.03 6.90
CA LEU A 74 6.59 8.09 6.05
C LEU A 74 5.61 9.19 6.52
N ILE A 75 5.39 9.29 7.83
CA ILE A 75 4.53 10.33 8.44
C ILE A 75 5.10 11.74 8.17
N LYS A 76 6.41 11.93 8.32
CA LYS A 76 7.07 13.22 8.08
C LYS A 76 7.00 13.66 6.61
N ASN A 77 6.94 12.70 5.70
CA ASN A 77 6.86 12.94 4.26
C ASN A 77 5.41 12.92 3.72
N LEU A 78 4.40 12.89 4.60
CA LEU A 78 3.02 13.00 4.17
C LEU A 78 2.80 14.35 3.45
N PRO A 79 2.18 14.34 2.25
CA PRO A 79 1.79 15.58 1.62
C PRO A 79 0.73 16.27 2.50
N GLY A 80 1.01 17.52 2.88
CA GLY A 80 0.06 18.39 3.58
C GLY A 80 -1.14 18.79 2.72
#